data_AF-A0A348W8I1-F1
#
_entry.id   AF-A0A348W8I1-F1
#
_cell.length_a   1.000
_cell.length_b   1.000
_cell.length_c   1.000
_cell.angle_alpha   90.00
_cell.angle_beta   90.00
_cell.angle_gamma   90.00
#
_symmetry.space_group_name_H-M   'P 1'
#
loop_
_entity.id
_entity.type
_entity.pdbx_description
1 polymer ?
#
loop_
_entity_poly.entity_id
_entity_poly.type
_entity_poly.pdbx_seq_one_letter_code
_entity_poly.pdbx_strand_id
1 'polypeptide(L)' 'ANDCDLGGEADIWLLTGPNMAGKSTFLRQNALIAILAQMGSFVPAASAHIGLVSQV' A
#
# COMPACT_ATOMS: atom_id res chain seq x y z
N ALA A 1 -7.22 10.24 -0.11
CA ALA A 1 -6.31 9.08 -0.30
C ALA A 1 -5.14 9.26 0.65
N ASN A 2 -4.55 8.18 1.14
CA ASN A 2 -3.35 8.24 2.00
C ASN A 2 -2.14 7.86 1.16
N ASP A 3 -1.05 8.61 1.30
CA ASP A 3 0.21 8.34 0.60
C ASP A 3 0.95 7.15 1.24
N CYS A 4 1.70 6.42 0.43
CA CYS A 4 2.50 5.28 0.85
C CYS A 4 3.81 5.29 0.09
N ASP A 5 4.92 5.28 0.84
CA ASP A 5 6.27 5.19 0.28
C ASP A 5 7.02 4.11 1.06
N LEU A 6 7.25 2.97 0.40
CA LEU A 6 7.85 1.78 1.00
C LEU A 6 8.88 1.20 0.03
N GLY A 7 10.13 1.10 0.48
CA GLY A 7 11.28 0.71 -0.32
C GLY A 7 12.51 1.58 -0.06
N GLY A 8 13.66 1.17 -0.58
CA GLY A 8 14.93 1.87 -0.35
C GLY A 8 15.50 1.59 1.04
N GLU A 9 15.49 2.59 1.93
CA GLU A 9 16.02 2.48 3.30
C GLU A 9 14.96 2.02 4.33
N ALA A 10 13.68 1.98 3.95
CA ALA A 10 12.56 1.67 4.86
C ALA A 10 11.70 0.51 4.33
N ASP A 11 12.12 -0.71 4.65
CA ASP A 11 11.41 -1.94 4.24
C ASP A 11 10.23 -2.30 5.16
N ILE A 12 10.13 -1.66 6.34
CA ILE A 12 9.14 -1.98 7.37
C ILE A 12 8.54 -0.70 7.95
N TRP A 13 7.20 -0.65 8.01
CA TRP A 13 6.46 0.40 8.71
C TRP A 13 5.83 -0.10 10.01
N LEU A 14 6.13 0.58 11.12
CA LEU A 14 5.43 0.36 12.39
C LEU A 14 4.29 1.39 12.54
N LEU A 15 3.07 0.97 12.19
CA LEU A 15 1.91 1.85 12.23
C LEU A 15 1.21 1.79 13.59
N THR A 16 1.27 2.88 14.35
CA THR A 16 0.61 3.01 15.67
C THR A 16 -0.53 4.03 15.64
N GLY A 17 -1.38 4.04 16.67
CA GLY A 17 -2.49 4.99 16.81
C GLY A 17 -3.75 4.38 17.44
N PRO A 18 -4.76 5.20 17.78
CA PRO A 18 -5.95 4.77 18.49
C PRO A 18 -6.82 3.78 17.69
N ASN A 19 -7.68 3.04 18.39
CA ASN A 19 -8.65 2.18 17.71
C ASN A 19 -9.54 3.02 16.78
N MET A 20 -9.88 2.44 15.61
CA MET A 20 -10.61 3.09 14.52
C MET A 20 -9.90 4.24 13.79
N ALA A 21 -8.60 4.50 14.04
CA ALA A 21 -7.82 5.50 13.29
C ALA A 21 -7.52 5.13 11.81
N GLY A 22 -8.25 4.16 11.22
CA GLY A 22 -8.07 3.78 9.82
C GLY A 22 -6.84 2.93 9.50
N LYS A 23 -6.05 2.52 10.50
CA LYS A 23 -4.82 1.72 10.31
C LYS A 23 -5.03 0.47 9.43
N SER A 24 -6.05 -0.34 9.74
CA SER A 24 -6.36 -1.54 8.94
C SER A 24 -6.90 -1.22 7.55
N THR A 25 -7.55 -0.06 7.38
CA THR A 25 -8.00 0.42 6.07
C THR A 25 -6.80 0.81 5.21
N PHE A 26 -5.82 1.52 5.78
CA PHE A 26 -4.58 1.89 5.11
C PHE A 26 -3.81 0.65 4.62
N LEU A 27 -3.58 -0.34 5.50
CA LEU A 27 -2.88 -1.57 5.13
C LEU A 27 -3.60 -2.35 4.04
N ARG A 28 -4.92 -2.54 4.16
CA ARG A 28 -5.71 -3.24 3.13
C ARG A 28 -5.76 -2.48 1.81
N GLN A 29 -5.82 -1.16 1.84
CA GLN A 29 -5.79 -0.34 0.62
C GLN A 29 -4.50 -0.58 -0.17
N ASN A 30 -3.33 -0.55 0.48
CA ASN A 30 -2.05 -0.80 -0.18
C ASN A 30 -1.95 -2.23 -0.73
N ALA A 31 -2.41 -3.23 0.03
CA ALA A 31 -2.45 -4.61 -0.44
C ALA A 31 -3.32 -4.78 -1.70
N LEU A 32 -4.51 -4.18 -1.72
CA LEU A 32 -5.39 -4.21 -2.90
C LEU A 32 -4.79 -3.48 -4.10
N ILE A 33 -4.11 -2.34 -3.88
CA ILE A 33 -3.40 -1.61 -4.94
C ILE A 33 -2.30 -2.48 -5.56
N ALA A 34 -1.52 -3.20 -4.76
CA ALA A 34 -0.48 -4.10 -5.24
C ALA A 34 -1.04 -5.22 -6.13
N ILE A 35 -2.15 -5.85 -5.70
CA ILE A 35 -2.84 -6.90 -6.48
C ILE A 35 -3.35 -6.35 -7.81
N LEU A 36 -4.05 -5.21 -7.79
CA LEU A 36 -4.60 -4.59 -9.01
C LEU A 36 -3.50 -4.23 -10.01
N ALA A 37 -2.38 -3.70 -9.52
CA ALA A 37 -1.24 -3.37 -10.37
C ALA A 37 -0.66 -4.60 -11.06
N GLN A 38 -0.48 -5.72 -10.35
CA GLN A 38 0.03 -6.97 -10.92
C GLN A 38 -0.96 -7.65 -11.87
N MET A 39 -2.25 -7.40 -11.71
CA MET A 39 -3.27 -7.84 -12.66
C MET A 39 -3.26 -7.02 -13.97
N GLY A 40 -2.49 -5.93 -14.04
CA GLY A 40 -2.47 -5.00 -15.18
C GLY A 40 -3.66 -4.02 -15.21
N SER A 41 -4.39 -3.89 -14.10
CA SER A 41 -5.50 -2.94 -13.96
C SER A 41 -4.99 -1.55 -13.65
N PHE A 42 -5.77 -0.52 -13.99
CA PHE A 42 -5.60 0.79 -13.36
C PHE A 42 -5.79 0.68 -11.85
N VAL A 43 -4.99 1.45 -11.10
CA VAL A 43 -5.05 1.52 -9.63
C VAL A 43 -5.64 2.86 -9.18
N PRO A 44 -6.35 2.90 -8.04
CA PRO A 44 -6.94 4.13 -7.51
C PRO A 44 -5.89 5.01 -6.81
N ALA A 45 -5.03 5.67 -7.59
CA ALA A 45 -4.05 6.64 -7.13
C ALA A 45 -3.83 7.73 -8.21
N ALA A 46 -3.35 8.91 -7.80
CA ALA A 46 -2.94 9.93 -8.77
C ALA A 46 -1.69 9.49 -9.57
N SER A 47 -0.78 8.79 -8.90
CA SER A 47 0.38 8.12 -9.48
C SER A 47 0.77 6.93 -8.59
N ALA A 48 1.28 5.86 -9.17
CA ALA A 48 1.79 4.71 -8.41
C ALA A 48 3.03 4.12 -9.10
N HIS A 49 4.06 3.85 -8.33
CA HIS A 49 5.20 3.05 -8.73
C HIS A 49 5.24 1.81 -7.84
N ILE A 50 5.08 0.63 -8.44
CA ILE A 50 4.93 -0.63 -7.70
C ILE A 50 5.92 -1.63 -8.33
N GLY A 51 6.86 -2.10 -7.51
CA GLY A 51 7.78 -3.17 -7.90
C GLY A 51 7.07 -4.52 -8.06
N LEU A 52 7.80 -5.53 -8.54
CA LEU A 52 7.27 -6.89 -8.58
C LEU A 52 7.12 -7.43 -7.15
N VAL A 53 5.88 -7.71 -6.75
CA VAL A 53 5.52 -8.34 -5.50
C VAL A 53 5.42 -9.86 -5.71
N SER A 54 6.12 -10.65 -4.89
CA SER A 54 6.03 -12.11 -4.97
C SER A 54 4.82 -12.66 -4.22
N GLN A 55 4.47 -12.05 -3.08
CA GLN A 55 3.39 -12.47 -2.19
C GLN A 55 2.82 -11.25 -1.44
N VAL A 56 1.53 -11.31 -1.12
CA VAL A 56 0.77 -10.32 -0.33
C VAL A 56 0.18 -11.00 0.89
#